data_AF-A0A229G4P8-F1
#
_entry.id   AF-A0A229G4P8-F1
#
_cell.length_a   1.000
_cell.length_b   1.000
_cell.length_c   1.000
_cell.angle_alpha   90.00
_cell.angle_beta   90.00
_cell.angle_gamma   90.00
#
_symmetry.space_group_name_H-M   'P 1'
#
loop_
_entity.id
_entity.type
_entity.pdbx_description
1 polymer ?
#
loop_
_entity_poly.entity_id
_entity_poly.type
_entity_poly.pdbx_seq_one_letter_code
_entity_poly.pdbx_strand_id
1 'polypeptide(L)'
;MNTVNSEPKNQAIATQLLAPDSYANKAKGNKGLSRIVKAAGYSLDGFKAAYQHEAAFRQVLWLNFVLFVVIVFIPFNISIKMMLIFASFLSLIVELINTGIEASVDHTSTLKHPLAKIAKDVGSAAQFLALLVLFILWVMALLNLLY
;
A
#
# COMPACT_ATOMS: atom_id res chain seq x y z
N MET A 1 11.37 -16.87 -44.25
CA MET A 1 10.11 -16.18 -43.92
C MET A 1 9.26 -17.17 -43.15
N ASN A 2 9.32 -17.17 -41.81
CA ASN A 2 8.50 -18.03 -40.96
C ASN A 2 7.92 -17.17 -39.85
N THR A 3 6.69 -16.70 -40.08
CA THR A 3 5.81 -16.17 -39.04
C THR A 3 4.90 -17.31 -38.55
N VAL A 4 4.36 -17.11 -37.35
CA VAL A 4 3.16 -17.76 -36.79
C VAL A 4 3.38 -19.10 -36.06
N ASN A 5 3.36 -19.06 -34.71
CA ASN A 5 2.28 -19.65 -33.89
C ASN A 5 2.72 -19.85 -32.43
N SER A 6 2.50 -18.84 -31.59
CA SER A 6 2.46 -18.99 -30.12
C SER A 6 1.26 -18.25 -29.48
N GLU A 7 0.28 -17.85 -30.28
CA GLU A 7 -0.76 -16.88 -29.89
C GLU A 7 -2.10 -17.43 -29.30
N PRO A 8 -2.56 -18.68 -29.49
CA PRO A 8 -3.96 -19.01 -29.16
C PRO A 8 -4.27 -19.04 -27.66
N LYS A 9 -3.30 -19.41 -26.81
CA LYS A 9 -3.50 -19.55 -25.35
C LYS A 9 -3.50 -18.19 -24.64
N ASN A 10 -2.64 -17.26 -25.08
CA ASN A 10 -2.59 -15.90 -24.52
C ASN A 10 -3.80 -15.06 -24.94
N GLN A 11 -4.29 -15.28 -26.16
CA GLN A 11 -5.49 -14.60 -26.65
C GLN A 11 -6.74 -15.07 -25.91
N ALA A 12 -6.88 -16.38 -25.65
CA ALA A 12 -7.99 -16.92 -24.86
C ALA A 12 -8.01 -16.41 -23.41
N ILE A 13 -6.85 -16.29 -22.75
CA ILE A 13 -6.72 -15.72 -21.40
C ILE A 13 -7.08 -14.23 -21.40
N ALA A 14 -6.59 -13.46 -22.38
CA ALA A 14 -6.95 -12.05 -22.53
C ALA A 14 -8.46 -11.87 -22.77
N THR A 15 -9.07 -12.70 -23.63
CA THR A 15 -10.51 -12.69 -23.87
C THR A 15 -11.32 -13.07 -22.63
N GLN A 16 -10.83 -13.99 -21.80
CA GLN A 16 -11.49 -14.39 -20.55
C GLN A 16 -11.39 -13.32 -19.44
N LEU A 17 -10.28 -12.56 -19.40
CA LEU A 17 -10.13 -11.41 -18.49
C LEU A 17 -10.99 -10.20 -18.90
N LEU A 18 -11.21 -10.03 -20.21
CA LEU A 18 -12.06 -9.00 -20.81
C LEU A 18 -13.54 -9.42 -20.91
N ALA A 19 -13.88 -10.66 -20.57
CA ALA A 19 -15.24 -11.17 -20.60
C ALA A 19 -16.14 -10.43 -19.58
N PRO A 20 -17.41 -10.18 -19.92
CA PRO A 20 -18.36 -9.46 -19.05
C PRO A 20 -18.57 -10.12 -17.67
N ASP A 21 -18.13 -11.37 -17.48
CA ASP A 21 -18.34 -12.17 -16.26
C ASP A 21 -17.10 -12.20 -15.33
N SER A 22 -16.03 -11.48 -15.71
CA SER A 22 -14.79 -11.35 -14.91
C SER A 22 -15.09 -10.90 -13.47
N TYR A 23 -14.29 -11.35 -12.50
CA TYR A 23 -14.40 -10.95 -11.07
C TYR A 23 -14.54 -9.42 -10.89
N ALA A 24 -13.91 -8.64 -11.78
CA ALA A 24 -13.99 -7.18 -11.81
C ALA A 24 -15.42 -6.65 -12.08
N ASN A 25 -16.25 -7.36 -12.85
CA ASN A 25 -17.64 -7.00 -13.12
C ASN A 25 -18.59 -7.46 -12.01
N LYS A 26 -18.32 -8.59 -11.34
CA LYS A 26 -19.11 -9.03 -10.18
C LYS A 26 -19.05 -8.04 -9.00
N ALA A 27 -17.96 -7.28 -8.90
CA ALA A 27 -17.80 -6.19 -7.94
C ALA A 27 -18.60 -4.92 -8.28
N LYS A 28 -19.06 -4.74 -9.53
CA LYS A 28 -19.74 -3.51 -10.00
C LYS A 28 -21.26 -3.45 -9.72
N GLY A 29 -21.86 -4.50 -9.13
CA GLY A 29 -23.33 -4.68 -9.10
C GLY A 29 -24.16 -4.00 -8.01
N ASN A 30 -23.59 -3.37 -6.97
CA ASN A 30 -24.38 -2.85 -5.84
C ASN A 30 -24.44 -1.31 -5.84
N LYS A 31 -25.63 -0.71 -6.02
CA LYS A 31 -25.80 0.76 -5.96
C LYS A 31 -26.02 1.23 -4.49
N GLY A 32 -25.50 2.41 -4.13
CA GLY A 32 -25.78 3.11 -2.86
C GLY A 32 -24.87 2.78 -1.67
N LEU A 33 -25.37 3.03 -0.44
CA LEU A 33 -24.67 2.84 0.86
C LEU A 33 -24.10 1.42 1.05
N SER A 34 -24.73 0.41 0.43
CA SER A 34 -24.25 -0.98 0.42
C SER A 34 -22.83 -1.11 -0.19
N ARG A 35 -22.46 -0.25 -1.15
CA ARG A 35 -21.09 -0.23 -1.71
C ARG A 35 -20.06 0.34 -0.74
N ILE A 36 -20.44 1.35 0.05
CA ILE A 36 -19.55 1.95 1.06
C ILE A 36 -19.29 0.95 2.19
N VAL A 37 -20.34 0.28 2.69
CA VAL A 37 -20.20 -0.75 3.74
C VAL A 37 -19.36 -1.94 3.24
N LYS A 38 -19.57 -2.41 2.00
CA LYS A 38 -18.73 -3.47 1.42
C LYS A 38 -17.29 -3.02 1.19
N ALA A 39 -17.07 -1.79 0.72
CA ALA A 39 -15.73 -1.23 0.57
C ALA A 39 -15.00 -1.12 1.91
N ALA A 40 -15.69 -0.69 2.97
CA ALA A 40 -15.15 -0.69 4.33
C ALA A 40 -14.79 -2.10 4.83
N GLY A 41 -15.61 -3.10 4.51
CA GLY A 41 -15.30 -4.51 4.76
C GLY A 41 -14.02 -4.96 4.06
N TYR A 42 -13.89 -4.67 2.75
CA TYR A 42 -12.67 -4.99 2.00
C TYR A 42 -11.43 -4.24 2.52
N SER A 43 -11.60 -3.00 2.99
CA SER A 43 -10.51 -2.26 3.63
C SER A 43 -10.06 -2.96 4.92
N LEU A 44 -10.99 -3.38 5.78
CA LEU A 44 -10.68 -4.10 7.03
C LEU A 44 -9.97 -5.43 6.76
N ASP A 45 -10.42 -6.18 5.75
CA ASP A 45 -9.77 -7.42 5.32
C ASP A 45 -8.33 -7.16 4.84
N GLY A 46 -8.12 -6.08 4.07
CA GLY A 46 -6.79 -5.66 3.62
C GLY A 46 -5.84 -5.29 4.78
N PHE A 47 -6.32 -4.50 5.75
CA PHE A 47 -5.56 -4.16 6.95
C PHE A 47 -5.22 -5.40 7.80
N LYS A 48 -6.19 -6.31 7.96
CA LYS A 48 -6.00 -7.56 8.70
C LYS A 48 -4.96 -8.44 8.01
N ALA A 49 -5.05 -8.59 6.69
CA ALA A 49 -4.10 -9.37 5.90
C ALA A 49 -2.68 -8.79 6.03
N ALA A 50 -2.50 -7.48 5.83
CA ALA A 50 -1.21 -6.81 5.99
C ALA A 50 -0.65 -6.98 7.41
N TYR A 51 -1.47 -6.83 8.45
CA TYR A 51 -1.03 -7.04 9.83
C TYR A 51 -0.61 -8.48 10.12
N GLN A 52 -1.34 -9.47 9.62
CA GLN A 52 -1.07 -10.88 9.87
C GLN A 52 0.16 -11.38 9.11
N HIS A 53 0.30 -10.99 7.84
CA HIS A 53 1.31 -11.55 6.95
C HIS A 53 2.59 -10.72 6.87
N GLU A 54 2.53 -9.38 7.03
CA GLU A 54 3.71 -8.53 6.86
C GLU A 54 4.29 -7.99 8.16
N ALA A 55 5.53 -8.38 8.44
CA ALA A 55 6.28 -7.89 9.58
C ALA A 55 6.63 -6.41 9.45
N ALA A 56 6.97 -5.95 8.25
CA ALA A 56 7.28 -4.54 7.96
C ALA A 56 6.07 -3.64 8.26
N PHE A 57 4.87 -4.04 7.80
CA PHE A 57 3.64 -3.33 8.14
C PHE A 57 3.40 -3.21 9.65
N ARG A 58 3.60 -4.29 10.42
CA ARG A 58 3.48 -4.22 11.88
C ARG A 58 4.48 -3.24 12.50
N GLN A 59 5.72 -3.20 12.02
CA GLN A 59 6.73 -2.27 12.53
C GLN A 59 6.34 -0.82 12.27
N VAL A 60 5.91 -0.50 11.05
CA VAL A 60 5.47 0.85 10.67
C VAL A 60 4.21 1.25 11.45
N LEU A 61 3.28 0.31 11.65
CA LEU A 61 2.08 0.55 12.46
C LEU A 61 2.42 0.89 13.90
N TRP A 62 3.27 0.09 14.55
CA TRP A 62 3.67 0.35 15.94
C TRP A 62 4.53 1.61 16.09
N LEU A 63 5.42 1.90 15.13
CA LEU A 63 6.15 3.16 15.06
C LEU A 63 5.18 4.34 15.07
N ASN A 64 4.21 4.35 14.14
CA ASN A 64 3.23 5.43 14.04
C ASN A 64 2.31 5.52 15.26
N PHE A 65 1.98 4.39 15.89
CA PHE A 65 1.23 4.38 17.15
C PHE A 65 1.99 5.08 18.27
N VAL A 66 3.28 4.76 18.44
CA VAL A 66 4.14 5.43 19.44
C VAL A 66 4.27 6.92 19.14
N LEU A 67 4.52 7.29 17.88
CA LEU A 67 4.60 8.69 17.45
C LEU A 67 3.30 9.45 17.72
N PHE A 68 2.15 8.81 17.53
CA PHE A 68 0.85 9.38 17.85
C PHE A 68 0.64 9.57 19.36
N VAL A 69 1.10 8.63 20.20
CA VAL A 69 1.06 8.84 21.66
C VAL A 69 1.96 10.02 22.05
N VAL A 70 3.17 10.10 21.51
CA VAL A 70 4.14 11.17 21.78
C VAL A 70 3.59 12.55 21.38
N ILE A 71 2.93 12.66 20.23
CA ILE A 71 2.42 13.95 19.72
C ILE A 71 1.33 14.58 20.61
N VAL A 72 0.63 13.76 21.39
CA VAL A 72 -0.40 14.24 22.34
C VAL A 72 0.25 15.00 23.49
N PHE A 73 1.39 14.51 23.98
CA PHE A 73 2.07 15.07 25.16
C PHE A 73 2.99 16.26 24.83
N ILE A 74 3.45 16.40 23.58
CA ILE A 74 4.30 17.52 23.19
C ILE A 74 3.43 18.77 22.84
N PRO A 75 3.78 19.97 23.34
CA PRO A 75 3.02 21.20 23.12
C PRO A 75 3.27 21.83 21.75
N PHE A 76 3.21 21.04 20.67
CA PHE A 76 3.29 21.56 19.31
C PHE A 76 2.04 22.36 18.92
N ASN A 77 2.22 23.36 18.04
CA ASN A 77 1.11 24.03 17.37
C ASN A 77 0.28 23.01 16.56
N ILE A 78 -1.03 23.26 16.44
CA ILE A 78 -1.95 22.42 15.67
C ILE A 78 -1.48 22.15 14.23
N SER A 79 -0.90 23.14 13.54
CA SER A 79 -0.41 22.99 12.17
C SER A 79 0.72 21.97 12.08
N ILE A 80 1.64 21.96 13.06
CA ILE A 80 2.72 20.96 13.14
C ILE A 80 2.13 19.59 13.42
N LYS A 81 1.16 19.50 14.34
CA LYS A 81 0.51 18.22 14.66
C LYS A 81 -0.19 17.62 13.44
N MET A 82 -0.92 18.44 12.67
CA MET A 82 -1.57 18.01 11.43
C MET A 82 -0.57 17.48 10.40
N MET A 83 0.59 18.14 10.24
CA MET A 83 1.64 17.72 9.30
C MET A 83 2.28 16.38 9.70
N LEU A 84 2.58 16.20 10.99
CA LEU A 84 3.15 14.94 11.50
C LEU A 84 2.15 13.77 11.40
N ILE A 85 0.87 14.02 11.68
CA ILE A 85 -0.19 13.02 11.48
C ILE A 85 -0.30 12.68 9.99
N PHE A 86 -0.31 13.67 9.10
CA PHE A 86 -0.34 13.43 7.67
C PHE A 86 0.84 12.56 7.19
N ALA A 87 2.06 12.88 7.60
CA ALA A 87 3.25 12.10 7.27
C ALA A 87 3.18 10.66 7.84
N SER A 88 2.62 10.51 9.05
CA SER A 88 2.43 9.21 9.69
C SER A 88 1.50 8.33 8.86
N PHE A 89 0.34 8.86 8.46
CA PHE A 89 -0.60 8.15 7.60
C PHE A 89 -0.03 7.89 6.20
N LEU A 90 0.73 8.83 5.62
CA LEU A 90 1.41 8.62 4.35
C LEU A 90 2.34 7.40 4.41
N SER A 91 3.13 7.24 5.48
CA SER A 91 3.99 6.07 5.65
C SER A 91 3.23 4.75 5.75
N LEU A 92 2.04 4.74 6.37
CA LEU A 92 1.19 3.55 6.43
C LEU A 92 0.55 3.22 5.09
N ILE A 93 0.10 4.23 4.36
CA ILE A 93 -0.50 4.06 3.03
C ILE A 93 0.54 3.47 2.06
N VAL A 94 1.75 4.02 2.06
CA VAL A 94 2.84 3.55 1.19
C VAL A 94 3.25 2.12 1.55
N GLU A 95 3.31 1.77 2.84
CA GLU A 95 3.59 0.41 3.30
C GLU A 95 2.52 -0.60 2.84
N LEU A 96 1.23 -0.23 2.93
CA LEU A 96 0.14 -1.07 2.43
C LEU A 96 0.22 -1.28 0.92
N ILE A 97 0.59 -0.24 0.17
CA ILE A 97 0.82 -0.35 -1.27
C ILE A 97 2.02 -1.27 -1.54
N ASN A 98 3.13 -1.11 -0.81
CA ASN A 98 4.30 -1.97 -0.94
C ASN A 98 3.95 -3.45 -0.67
N THR A 99 3.27 -3.72 0.44
CA THR A 99 2.72 -5.04 0.78
C THR A 99 1.86 -5.62 -0.34
N GLY A 100 0.95 -4.82 -0.90
CA GLY A 100 0.09 -5.24 -2.00
C GLY A 100 0.87 -5.57 -3.29
N ILE A 101 1.91 -4.80 -3.59
CA ILE A 101 2.81 -5.06 -4.72
C ILE A 101 3.57 -6.37 -4.49
N GLU A 102 4.16 -6.55 -3.31
CA GLU A 102 4.89 -7.77 -2.97
C GLU A 102 4.01 -9.01 -3.09
N ALA A 103 2.81 -8.99 -2.50
CA ALA A 103 1.84 -10.07 -2.61
C ALA A 103 1.44 -10.38 -4.07
N SER A 104 1.25 -9.35 -4.90
CA SER A 104 0.89 -9.52 -6.31
C SER A 104 2.04 -10.10 -7.14
N VAL A 105 3.26 -9.65 -6.87
CA VAL A 105 4.49 -10.13 -7.53
C VAL A 105 4.79 -11.56 -7.11
N ASP A 106 4.65 -11.89 -5.83
CA ASP A 106 4.87 -13.25 -5.31
C ASP A 106 3.84 -14.26 -5.79
N HIS A 107 2.61 -13.82 -6.04
CA HIS A 107 1.61 -14.67 -6.67
C HIS A 107 1.95 -15.00 -8.14
N THR A 108 2.53 -14.05 -8.88
CA THR A 108 2.73 -14.18 -10.34
C THR A 108 4.08 -14.78 -10.71
N SER A 109 5.11 -14.63 -9.88
CA SER A 109 6.49 -15.02 -10.21
C SER A 109 6.85 -16.42 -9.70
N THR A 110 6.67 -17.45 -10.54
CA THR A 110 7.04 -18.85 -10.20
C THR A 110 8.55 -19.13 -10.25
N LEU A 111 9.33 -18.25 -10.89
CA LEU A 111 10.80 -18.25 -10.95
C LEU A 111 11.30 -16.82 -10.68
N LYS A 112 12.55 -16.64 -10.22
CA LYS A 112 13.16 -15.31 -10.01
C LYS A 112 13.21 -14.53 -11.33
N HIS A 113 12.25 -13.64 -11.55
CA HIS A 113 12.18 -12.81 -12.74
C HIS A 113 12.82 -11.43 -12.48
N PRO A 114 13.68 -10.90 -13.38
CA PRO A 114 14.30 -9.59 -13.20
C PRO A 114 13.29 -8.45 -12.96
N LEU A 115 12.17 -8.46 -13.67
CA LEU A 115 11.08 -7.48 -13.47
C LEU A 115 10.39 -7.60 -12.11
N ALA A 116 10.24 -8.81 -11.58
CA ALA A 116 9.65 -9.03 -10.25
C ALA A 116 10.54 -8.41 -9.16
N LYS A 117 11.85 -8.55 -9.31
CA LYS A 117 12.82 -7.87 -8.43
C LYS A 117 12.68 -6.35 -8.52
N ILE A 118 12.64 -5.78 -9.73
CA ILE A 118 12.49 -4.33 -9.91
C ILE A 118 11.20 -3.81 -9.26
N ALA A 119 10.08 -4.51 -9.43
CA ALA A 119 8.80 -4.11 -8.83
C ALA A 119 8.89 -4.02 -7.30
N LYS A 120 9.52 -5.01 -6.65
CA LYS A 120 9.75 -5.03 -5.20
C LYS A 120 10.72 -3.93 -4.75
N ASP A 121 11.83 -3.78 -5.47
CA ASP A 121 12.85 -2.78 -5.14
C ASP A 121 12.27 -1.35 -5.21
N VAL A 122 11.43 -1.06 -6.21
CA VAL A 122 10.75 0.25 -6.34
C VAL A 122 9.71 0.47 -5.24
N GLY A 123 8.93 -0.56 -4.88
CA GLY A 123 7.98 -0.48 -3.76
C GLY A 123 8.69 -0.18 -2.43
N SER A 124 9.76 -0.91 -2.15
CA SER A 124 10.62 -0.68 -0.97
C SER A 124 11.26 0.71 -0.98
N ALA A 125 11.68 1.22 -2.13
CA ALA A 125 12.23 2.57 -2.26
C ALA A 125 11.17 3.65 -1.97
N ALA A 126 9.94 3.47 -2.43
CA ALA A 126 8.83 4.37 -2.09
C ALA A 126 8.57 4.41 -0.59
N GLN A 127 8.59 3.23 0.06
CA GLN A 127 8.42 3.13 1.51
C GLN A 127 9.54 3.82 2.28
N PHE A 128 10.79 3.63 1.85
CA PHE A 128 11.92 4.34 2.41
C PHE A 128 11.74 5.86 2.35
N LEU A 129 11.31 6.40 1.21
CA LEU A 129 11.06 7.85 1.06
C LEU A 129 9.93 8.34 1.97
N ALA A 130 8.87 7.56 2.16
CA ALA A 130 7.78 7.92 3.05
C ALA A 130 8.25 8.00 4.52
N LEU A 131 9.06 7.02 4.97
CA LEU A 131 9.68 7.04 6.30
C LEU A 131 10.71 8.17 6.44
N LEU A 132 11.45 8.49 5.38
CA LEU A 132 12.41 9.60 5.38
C LEU A 132 11.70 10.95 5.56
N VAL A 133 10.59 11.17 4.85
CA VAL A 133 9.76 12.38 5.03
C VAL A 133 9.21 12.46 6.45
N LEU A 134 8.68 11.35 6.97
CA LEU A 134 8.21 11.28 8.36
C LEU A 134 9.32 11.65 9.35
N PHE A 135 10.52 11.07 9.18
CA PHE A 135 11.68 11.36 10.02
C PHE A 135 12.09 12.84 9.95
N ILE A 136 12.23 13.41 8.75
CA ILE A 136 12.61 14.82 8.56
C ILE A 136 11.61 15.74 9.25
N LEU A 137 10.30 15.50 9.07
CA LEU A 137 9.27 16.35 9.69
C LEU A 137 9.29 16.26 11.21
N TRP A 138 9.52 15.07 11.79
CA TRP A 138 9.68 14.93 13.24
C TRP A 138 10.93 15.67 13.75
N VAL A 139 12.06 15.57 13.06
CA VAL A 139 13.27 16.32 13.42
C VAL A 139 13.01 17.83 13.36
N MET A 140 12.37 18.33 12.29
CA MET A 140 12.02 19.75 12.16
C MET A 140 11.08 20.22 13.27
N ALA A 141 10.07 19.42 13.63
CA ALA A 141 9.15 19.73 14.72
C ALA A 141 9.88 19.80 16.07
N LEU A 142 10.76 18.84 16.36
CA LEU A 142 11.57 18.84 17.57
C LEU A 142 12.53 20.03 17.62
N LEU A 143 13.17 20.39 16.50
CA LEU A 143 14.01 21.59 16.43
C LEU A 143 13.19 22.86 16.69
N ASN A 144 11.99 22.97 16.12
CA ASN A 144 11.08 24.09 16.39
C ASN A 144 10.63 24.19 17.86
N LEU A 145 10.71 23.10 18.63
CA LEU A 145 10.44 23.15 20.08
C LEU A 145 11.64 23.71 20.87
N LEU A 146 12.85 23.59 20.34
CA LEU A 146 14.10 23.96 21.02
C LEU A 146 14.55 25.40 20.73
N TYR A 147 14.07 25.99 19.63
CA TYR A 147 14.41 27.34 19.15
C TYR A 147 13.15 28.19 18.98
#